data_AF-A0A067P428-F1
#
_entry.id   AF-A0A067P428-F1
#
_cell.length_a   1.000
_cell.length_b   1.000
_cell.length_c   1.000
_cell.angle_alpha   90.00
_cell.angle_beta   90.00
_cell.angle_gamma   90.00
#
_symmetry.space_group_name_H-M   'P 1'
#
loop_
_entity.id
_entity.type
_entity.pdbx_description
1 polymer ?
#
loop_
_entity_poly.entity_id
_entity_poly.type
_entity_poly.pdbx_seq_one_letter_code
_entity_poly.pdbx_strand_id
1 'polypeptide(L)'
;MSSPPTHTTALTPFQARQVQHMAANVLIEAYASGRFSTMSDESLCRRVEYYLNWSPHSLDSQEGCTLLAQIRWLMVYHFHATMESSTIRYAILGLVLGVLTARLPPIKTN
;
A
#
# COMPACT_ATOMS: atom_id res chain seq x y z
N MET A 1 -6.26 -15.74 -14.70
CA MET A 1 -6.05 -15.81 -13.24
C MET A 1 -4.90 -16.78 -12.99
N SER A 2 -3.91 -16.42 -12.18
CA SER A 2 -2.75 -17.28 -11.87
C SER A 2 -3.09 -18.23 -10.72
N SER A 3 -2.67 -19.48 -10.85
CA SER A 3 -2.82 -20.48 -9.80
C SER A 3 -2.06 -20.05 -8.54
N PRO A 4 -2.57 -20.36 -7.34
CA PRO A 4 -1.86 -20.11 -6.09
C PRO A 4 -0.55 -20.92 -6.05
N PRO A 5 0.49 -20.42 -5.37
CA PRO A 5 1.68 -21.21 -5.07
C PRO A 5 1.32 -22.34 -4.09
N THR A 6 1.81 -23.53 -4.36
CA THR A 6 1.82 -24.63 -3.37
C THR A 6 2.84 -24.33 -2.28
N HIS A 7 2.57 -24.74 -1.03
CA HIS A 7 3.38 -24.45 0.17
C HIS A 7 4.90 -24.73 0.05
N THR A 8 5.30 -25.52 -0.95
CA THR A 8 6.68 -25.99 -1.15
C THR A 8 7.34 -25.42 -2.42
N THR A 9 6.63 -24.60 -3.20
CA THR A 9 7.10 -24.14 -4.50
C THR A 9 7.46 -22.66 -4.46
N ALA A 10 8.64 -22.33 -4.97
CA ALA A 10 9.08 -20.95 -5.11
C ALA A 10 8.08 -20.13 -5.94
N LEU A 11 7.89 -18.87 -5.59
CA LEU A 11 7.01 -17.97 -6.34
C LEU A 11 7.56 -17.80 -7.75
N THR A 12 6.73 -18.04 -8.76
CA THR A 12 7.14 -17.70 -10.13
C THR A 12 7.34 -16.18 -10.26
N PRO A 13 8.20 -15.70 -11.18
CA PRO A 13 8.43 -14.26 -11.36
C PRO A 13 7.14 -13.46 -11.61
N PHE A 14 6.16 -14.08 -12.29
CA PHE A 14 4.85 -13.48 -12.52
C PHE A 14 4.05 -13.35 -11.22
N GLN A 15 3.98 -14.42 -10.42
CA GLN A 15 3.32 -14.42 -9.11
C GLN A 15 3.97 -13.41 -8.15
N ALA A 16 5.30 -13.36 -8.09
CA ALA A 16 6.03 -12.39 -7.28
C ALA A 16 5.67 -10.95 -7.65
N ARG A 17 5.57 -10.63 -8.95
CA ARG A 17 5.15 -9.29 -9.42
C ARG A 17 3.71 -8.96 -9.00
N GLN A 18 2.80 -9.93 -9.07
CA GLN A 18 1.42 -9.73 -8.62
C GLN A 18 1.34 -9.46 -7.11
N VAL A 19 2.10 -10.23 -6.31
CA VAL A 19 2.22 -10.03 -4.86
C VAL A 19 2.79 -8.64 -4.56
N GLN A 20 3.84 -8.22 -5.26
CA GLN A 20 4.42 -6.87 -5.14
C GLN A 20 3.39 -5.77 -5.35
N HIS A 21 2.68 -5.81 -6.48
CA HIS A 21 1.69 -4.80 -6.81
C HIS A 21 0.55 -4.78 -5.78
N MET A 22 0.06 -5.96 -5.38
CA MET A 22 -1.07 -6.05 -4.47
C MET A 22 -0.71 -5.63 -3.05
N ALA A 23 0.47 -6.03 -2.56
CA ALA A 23 0.98 -5.62 -1.26
C ALA A 23 1.21 -4.12 -1.21
N ALA A 24 1.78 -3.52 -2.26
CA ALA A 24 1.93 -2.07 -2.35
C ALA A 24 0.58 -1.35 -2.27
N ASN A 25 -0.43 -1.82 -3.01
CA ASN A 25 -1.78 -1.25 -2.94
C ASN A 25 -2.38 -1.33 -1.53
N VAL A 26 -2.31 -2.49 -0.89
CA VAL A 26 -2.80 -2.68 0.49
C VAL A 26 -2.12 -1.73 1.47
N LEU A 27 -0.80 -1.53 1.32
CA LEU A 27 -0.01 -0.64 2.16
C LEU A 27 -0.33 0.83 1.91
N ILE A 28 -0.57 1.25 0.66
CA ILE A 28 -1.04 2.59 0.30
C ILE A 28 -2.40 2.87 0.91
N GLU A 29 -3.35 1.93 0.78
CA GLU A 29 -4.68 2.06 1.41
C GLU A 29 -4.59 2.15 2.93
N ALA A 30 -3.72 1.35 3.55
CA ALA A 30 -3.49 1.38 4.98
C ALA A 30 -2.94 2.73 5.44
N TYR A 31 -2.01 3.30 4.67
CA TYR A 31 -1.45 4.62 4.92
C TYR A 31 -2.50 5.72 4.78
N ALA A 32 -3.26 5.73 3.68
CA ALA A 32 -4.33 6.69 3.44
C ALA A 32 -5.45 6.61 4.51
N SER A 33 -5.69 5.42 5.06
CA SER A 33 -6.67 5.19 6.14
C SER A 33 -6.12 5.44 7.55
N GLY A 34 -4.85 5.82 7.71
CA GLY A 34 -4.21 5.97 9.02
C GLY A 34 -3.99 4.66 9.81
N ARG A 35 -4.10 3.50 9.15
CA ARG A 35 -3.97 2.15 9.76
C ARG A 35 -2.63 1.46 9.48
N PHE A 36 -1.70 2.16 8.83
CA PHE A 36 -0.42 1.60 8.41
C PHE A 36 0.45 1.10 9.57
N SER A 37 0.56 1.89 10.65
CA SER A 37 1.36 1.53 11.83
C SER A 37 0.78 0.34 12.62
N THR A 38 -0.55 0.18 12.58
CA THR A 38 -1.27 -0.90 13.28
C THR A 38 -1.43 -2.17 12.46
N MET A 39 -1.07 -2.15 11.17
CA MET A 39 -1.21 -3.30 10.30
C MET A 39 -0.12 -4.34 10.60
N SER A 40 -0.51 -5.53 11.04
CA SER A 40 0.42 -6.66 11.18
C SER A 40 0.81 -7.25 9.81
N ASP A 41 1.95 -7.93 9.75
CA ASP A 41 2.40 -8.61 8.53
C ASP A 41 1.45 -9.75 8.13
N GLU A 42 0.87 -10.43 9.12
CA GLU A 42 -0.19 -11.42 8.87
C GLU A 42 -1.42 -10.78 8.22
N SER A 43 -1.86 -9.61 8.70
CA SER A 43 -2.99 -8.89 8.10
C SER A 43 -2.70 -8.48 6.67
N LEU A 44 -1.48 -8.02 6.39
CA LEU A 44 -1.03 -7.71 5.03
C LEU A 44 -1.07 -8.97 4.16
N CYS A 45 -0.48 -10.07 4.63
CA CYS A 45 -0.45 -11.35 3.95
C CYS A 45 -1.85 -11.83 3.55
N ARG A 46 -2.78 -11.91 4.52
CA ARG A 46 -4.16 -12.37 4.30
C ARG A 46 -4.92 -11.47 3.34
N ARG A 47 -4.72 -10.14 3.39
CA ARG A 47 -5.35 -9.21 2.44
C ARG A 47 -4.81 -9.38 1.02
N VAL A 48 -3.51 -9.60 0.87
CA VAL A 48 -2.89 -9.86 -0.43
C VAL A 48 -3.40 -11.16 -1.03
N GLU A 49 -3.44 -12.24 -0.24
CA GLU A 49 -4.02 -13.53 -0.66
C GLU A 49 -5.47 -13.38 -1.10
N TYR A 50 -6.28 -12.66 -0.31
CA TYR A 50 -7.66 -12.37 -0.64
C TYR A 50 -7.80 -11.64 -1.98
N TYR A 51 -7.04 -10.56 -2.20
CA TYR A 51 -7.13 -9.80 -3.45
C TYR A 51 -6.59 -10.54 -4.67
N LEU A 52 -5.66 -11.48 -4.48
CA LEU A 52 -5.18 -12.36 -5.53
C LEU A 52 -6.09 -13.57 -5.77
N ASN A 53 -7.14 -13.72 -4.93
CA ASN A 53 -8.01 -14.89 -4.91
C ASN A 53 -7.22 -16.20 -4.71
N TRP A 54 -6.21 -16.14 -3.85
CA TRP A 54 -5.39 -17.29 -3.45
C TRP A 54 -5.92 -17.89 -2.15
N SER A 55 -5.62 -19.15 -1.92
CA SER A 55 -5.94 -19.80 -0.64
C SER A 55 -5.22 -19.08 0.52
N PRO A 56 -5.81 -19.05 1.72
CA PRO A 56 -5.09 -18.66 2.92
C PRO A 56 -3.81 -19.49 3.06
N HIS A 57 -2.76 -18.87 3.57
CA HIS A 57 -1.43 -19.47 3.82
C HIS A 57 -0.58 -19.74 2.57
N SER A 58 -1.05 -19.33 1.38
CA SER A 58 -0.26 -19.42 0.14
C SER A 58 1.04 -18.61 0.19
N LEU A 59 1.07 -17.54 1.00
CA LEU A 59 2.23 -16.66 1.15
C LEU A 59 3.04 -16.92 2.44
N ASP A 60 2.67 -17.92 3.23
CA ASP A 60 3.37 -18.26 4.48
C ASP A 60 4.72 -18.97 4.23
N SER A 61 5.10 -19.18 2.97
CA SER A 61 6.44 -19.66 2.62
C SER A 61 7.51 -18.62 2.98
N GLN A 62 8.72 -19.08 3.25
CA GLN A 62 9.85 -18.19 3.58
C GLN A 62 10.08 -17.10 2.51
N GLU A 63 9.91 -17.46 1.23
CA GLU A 63 10.04 -16.53 0.12
C GLU A 63 8.90 -15.49 0.10
N GLY A 64 7.65 -15.91 0.32
CA GLY A 64 6.49 -15.02 0.40
C GLY A 64 6.62 -14.02 1.55
N CYS A 65 7.00 -14.49 2.74
CA CYS A 65 7.28 -13.66 3.91
C CYS A 65 8.40 -12.64 3.63
N THR A 66 9.51 -13.09 3.04
CA THR A 66 10.65 -12.20 2.71
C THR A 66 10.24 -11.13 1.70
N LEU A 67 9.48 -11.50 0.67
CA LEU A 67 8.99 -10.59 -0.34
C LEU A 67 8.08 -9.51 0.26
N LEU A 68 7.09 -9.91 1.07
CA LEU A 68 6.20 -8.97 1.76
C LEU A 68 6.96 -8.01 2.68
N ALA A 69 7.94 -8.52 3.43
CA ALA A 69 8.78 -7.68 4.30
C ALA A 69 9.59 -6.65 3.50
N GLN A 70 10.18 -7.04 2.37
CA GLN A 70 10.91 -6.12 1.48
C GLN A 70 10.00 -5.02 0.93
N ILE A 71 8.80 -5.39 0.48
CA ILE A 71 7.82 -4.41 -0.04
C ILE A 71 7.40 -3.44 1.06
N ARG A 72 7.14 -3.95 2.27
CA ARG A 72 6.79 -3.10 3.42
C ARG A 72 7.89 -2.09 3.73
N TRP A 73 9.14 -2.55 3.81
CA TRP A 73 10.29 -1.67 4.04
C TRP A 73 10.44 -0.61 2.96
N LEU A 74 10.31 -0.99 1.69
CA LEU A 74 10.37 -0.06 0.57
C LEU A 74 9.27 1.00 0.64
N MET A 75 8.05 0.60 1.01
CA MET A 75 6.93 1.52 1.21
C MET A 75 7.17 2.48 2.39
N VAL A 76 7.67 1.99 3.52
CA VAL A 76 8.07 2.84 4.66
C VAL A 76 9.08 3.89 4.23
N TYR A 77 10.14 3.46 3.53
CA TYR A 77 11.18 4.34 3.02
C TYR A 77 10.60 5.43 2.11
N HIS A 78 9.76 5.06 1.14
CA HIS A 78 9.15 6.02 0.22
C HIS A 78 8.17 6.96 0.91
N PHE A 79 7.38 6.49 1.88
CA PHE A 79 6.52 7.37 2.66
C PHE A 79 7.34 8.39 3.46
N HIS A 80 8.41 7.95 4.12
CA HIS A 80 9.30 8.84 4.85
C HIS A 80 9.93 9.89 3.92
N ALA A 81 10.53 9.46 2.81
CA ALA A 81 11.13 10.36 1.82
C ALA A 81 10.11 11.34 1.22
N THR A 82 8.86 10.89 1.05
CA THR A 82 7.76 11.73 0.56
C THR A 82 7.35 12.79 1.59
N MET A 83 7.31 12.44 2.88
CA MET A 83 7.04 13.40 3.96
C MET A 83 8.19 14.41 4.11
N GLU A 84 9.43 14.00 3.88
CA GLU A 84 10.59 14.91 3.91
C GLU A 84 10.67 15.81 2.68
N SER A 85 10.09 15.40 1.55
CA SER A 85 10.02 16.22 0.34
C SER A 85 9.17 17.47 0.58
N SER A 86 9.82 18.64 0.57
CA SER A 86 9.14 19.94 0.64
C SER A 86 8.19 20.13 -0.55
N THR A 87 8.58 19.68 -1.75
CA THR A 87 7.75 19.75 -2.95
C THR A 87 6.42 19.02 -2.80
N ILE A 88 6.43 17.80 -2.27
CA ILE A 88 5.20 17.02 -2.10
C ILE A 88 4.35 17.60 -0.98
N ARG A 89 4.97 18.06 0.12
CA ARG A 89 4.26 18.78 1.19
C ARG A 89 3.54 20.03 0.66
N TYR A 90 4.19 20.85 -0.16
CA TYR A 90 3.57 22.04 -0.75
C TYR A 90 2.51 21.70 -1.78
N ALA A 91 2.67 20.61 -2.55
CA ALA A 91 1.64 20.14 -3.49
C ALA A 91 0.36 19.68 -2.74
N ILE A 92 0.52 18.93 -1.64
CA ILE A 92 -0.60 18.52 -0.79
C ILE A 92 -1.26 19.75 -0.15
N LEU A 93 -0.48 20.68 0.37
CA LEU A 93 -1.00 21.92 0.96
C LEU A 93 -1.79 22.73 -0.09
N GLY A 94 -1.27 22.87 -1.31
CA GLY A 94 -1.94 23.56 -2.41
C GLY A 94 -3.26 22.89 -2.80
N LEU A 95 -3.30 21.56 -2.86
CA LEU A 95 -4.53 20.81 -3.13
C LEU A 95 -5.57 21.01 -2.02
N VAL A 96 -5.17 20.90 -0.75
CA VAL A 96 -6.05 21.07 0.40
C VAL A 96 -6.61 22.49 0.46
N LEU A 97 -5.77 23.51 0.26
CA LEU A 97 -6.20 24.90 0.18
C LEU A 97 -7.13 25.14 -1.00
N GLY A 98 -6.84 24.58 -2.17
CA GLY A 98 -7.71 24.68 -3.35
C GLY A 98 -9.09 24.04 -3.17
N VAL A 99 -9.16 22.90 -2.48
CA VAL A 99 -10.44 22.25 -2.16
C VAL A 99 -11.22 23.03 -1.09
N LEU A 100 -10.54 23.61 -0.10
CA LEU A 100 -11.16 24.44 0.93
C LEU A 100 -11.72 25.74 0.34
N THR A 101 -10.98 26.41 -0.55
CA THR A 101 -11.44 27.64 -1.21
C THR A 101 -12.60 27.37 -2.17
N ALA A 102 -12.62 26.23 -2.86
CA ALA A 102 -13.73 25.83 -3.72
C ALA A 102 -15.03 25.50 -2.95
N ARG A 103 -14.96 25.22 -1.63
CA ARG A 103 -16.11 24.91 -0.79
C ARG A 103 -16.63 26.10 0.03
N LEU A 104 -15.96 27.24 0.00
CA LEU A 104 -16.42 28.45 0.68
C LEU A 104 -17.41 29.21 -0.21
N PRO A 105 -18.61 29.56 0.27
CA PRO A 105 -19.53 30.40 -0.49
C PRO A 105 -18.89 31.77 -0.76
N PRO A 106 -19.15 32.40 -1.92
CA PRO A 106 -18.57 33.69 -2.23
C PRO A 106 -18.98 34.71 -1.17
N ILE A 107 -17.99 35.34 -0.55
CA ILE A 107 -18.20 36.46 0.38
C ILE A 107 -18.82 37.59 -0.44
N LYS A 108 -20.12 37.85 -0.23
CA LYS A 108 -20.77 39.05 -0.75
C LYS A 108 -20.24 40.24 0.04
N THR A 109 -19.37 41.02 -0.58
CA THR A 109 -19.03 42.36 -0.12
C THR A 109 -20.19 43.29 -0.50
N ASN A 110 -20.85 43.88 0.51
CA ASN A 110 -21.79 44.99 0.33
C ASN A 110 -21.05 46.29 0.01
#